data_AF-A0AAE7THA1-F1
#
_entry.id   AF-A0AAE7THA1-F1
#
_cell.length_a   1.000
_cell.length_b   1.000
_cell.length_c   1.000
_cell.angle_alpha   90.00
_cell.angle_beta   90.00
_cell.angle_gamma   90.00
#
_symmetry.space_group_name_H-M   'P 1'
#
loop_
_entity.id
_entity.type
_entity.pdbx_description
1 polymer ?
#
loop_
_entity_poly.entity_id
_entity_poly.type
_entity_poly.pdbx_seq_one_letter_code
_entity_poly.pdbx_strand_id
1 'polypeptide(L)'
;MLEQFENSNGFFDFHAFVGTSAGAIAAVLLAAGFTGEQLEQKLRRKSFRDFLDGKVWSAPVTFWFNRGLHPGYSFIDWLREQLHERLPKQSDVRMQDLPRRAVIYASTRDAGEIVFDTNGEHKETAVHTAARCSMSIPYFFQPQWFDNRRVYDGGLLNNYPVQIFLEQERHRTLNGPQPEFLALYLGSSKPRSLKPGLIFADLMSISIDKNDTKLIERYKSQTLLIDTDPIGTIDFDLTDGEKDYLVRQGQVAALNYLGGRGLLDAVELQSLAQMRARLDVLRTEIVGSRQTVRSRTRMRRLLAVAALGCVVAVVGFTLRPMSFNKVLQPCQLRATIEPSSGEIRPLFLTVSTNGKYKSYPVQPSTPIDFSVQPENVSRYDLIIEWSDKTQSNFSAFSGCKPVDRRKSEDERSTLRLAPLN
;
A
#
# COMPACT_ATOMS: atom_id res chain seq x y z
N MET A 1 -19.47 -22.01 -14.07
CA MET A 1 -20.65 -21.23 -14.54
C MET A 1 -20.71 -21.25 -16.05
N LEU A 2 -19.76 -20.63 -16.76
CA LEU A 2 -19.78 -20.56 -18.23
C LEU A 2 -19.87 -21.93 -18.89
N GLU A 3 -19.11 -22.91 -18.38
CA GLU A 3 -19.21 -24.32 -18.79
C GLU A 3 -20.66 -24.86 -18.74
N GLN A 4 -21.45 -24.49 -17.73
CA GLN A 4 -22.85 -24.94 -17.60
C GLN A 4 -23.76 -24.26 -18.63
N PHE A 5 -23.46 -23.01 -19.01
CA PHE A 5 -24.19 -22.33 -20.05
C PHE A 5 -23.80 -22.87 -21.45
N GLU A 6 -22.51 -23.10 -21.68
CA GLU A 6 -21.99 -23.72 -22.92
C GLU A 6 -22.58 -25.12 -23.12
N ASN A 7 -22.76 -25.91 -22.05
CA ASN A 7 -23.33 -27.25 -22.10
C ASN A 7 -24.86 -27.31 -22.15
N SER A 8 -25.56 -26.19 -21.93
CA SER A 8 -27.04 -26.17 -21.89
C SER A 8 -27.69 -26.15 -23.28
N ASN A 9 -27.29 -27.05 -24.18
CA ASN A 9 -27.91 -27.28 -25.50
C ASN A 9 -28.12 -26.02 -26.37
N GLY A 10 -27.29 -24.99 -26.24
CA GLY A 10 -27.36 -23.79 -27.06
C GLY A 10 -28.45 -22.77 -26.68
N PHE A 11 -28.99 -22.83 -25.46
CA PHE A 11 -29.92 -21.79 -24.98
C PHE A 11 -29.30 -20.40 -24.84
N PHE A 12 -27.96 -20.32 -24.75
CA PHE A 12 -27.23 -19.06 -24.60
C PHE A 12 -26.09 -18.99 -25.61
N ASP A 13 -26.05 -17.91 -26.37
CA ASP A 13 -24.89 -17.50 -27.16
C ASP A 13 -24.49 -16.08 -26.78
N PHE A 14 -23.23 -15.91 -26.37
CA PHE A 14 -22.71 -14.65 -25.84
C PHE A 14 -21.84 -13.95 -26.89
N HIS A 15 -22.33 -12.83 -27.41
CA HIS A 15 -21.63 -12.02 -28.42
C HIS A 15 -20.73 -10.92 -27.83
N ALA A 16 -20.97 -10.53 -26.56
CA ALA A 16 -20.21 -9.51 -25.88
C ALA A 16 -19.95 -9.90 -24.41
N PHE A 17 -18.77 -9.58 -23.92
CA PHE A 17 -18.37 -9.80 -22.53
C PHE A 17 -18.05 -8.47 -21.86
N VAL A 18 -18.68 -8.22 -20.72
CA VAL A 18 -18.57 -6.95 -20.00
C VAL A 18 -18.00 -7.22 -18.61
N GLY A 19 -17.02 -6.43 -18.18
CA GLY A 19 -16.32 -6.73 -16.93
C GLY A 19 -15.67 -5.55 -16.24
N THR A 20 -15.64 -5.65 -14.90
CA THR A 20 -14.94 -4.75 -13.98
C THR A 20 -14.03 -5.58 -13.07
N SER A 21 -12.80 -5.13 -12.80
CA SER A 21 -11.83 -5.79 -11.92
C SER A 21 -11.58 -7.25 -12.30
N ALA A 22 -11.83 -8.23 -11.41
CA ALA A 22 -11.76 -9.65 -11.74
C ALA A 22 -12.66 -10.06 -12.93
N GLY A 23 -13.83 -9.41 -13.07
CA GLY A 23 -14.71 -9.60 -14.22
C GLY A 23 -14.10 -9.12 -15.53
N ALA A 24 -13.25 -8.09 -15.50
CA ALA A 24 -12.53 -7.62 -16.68
C ALA A 24 -11.56 -8.68 -17.22
N ILE A 25 -10.84 -9.38 -16.32
CA ILE A 25 -9.94 -10.48 -16.68
C ILE A 25 -10.70 -11.60 -17.39
N ALA A 26 -11.84 -12.02 -16.82
CA ALA A 26 -12.69 -13.03 -17.43
C ALA A 26 -13.22 -12.55 -18.79
N ALA A 27 -13.73 -11.31 -18.87
CA ALA A 27 -14.29 -10.75 -20.09
C ALA A 27 -13.28 -10.71 -21.24
N VAL A 28 -12.04 -10.25 -21.01
CA VAL A 28 -11.04 -10.18 -22.08
C VAL A 28 -10.56 -11.56 -22.54
N LEU A 29 -10.45 -12.54 -21.63
CA LEU A 29 -10.06 -13.90 -22.01
C LEU A 29 -11.18 -14.59 -22.82
N LEU A 30 -12.43 -14.45 -22.40
CA LEU A 30 -13.57 -14.97 -23.16
C LEU A 30 -13.70 -14.29 -24.52
N ALA A 31 -13.49 -12.96 -24.56
CA ALA A 31 -13.50 -12.20 -25.79
C ALA A 31 -12.34 -12.57 -26.74
N ALA A 32 -11.20 -13.00 -26.19
CA ALA A 32 -10.08 -13.57 -26.97
C ALA A 32 -10.40 -14.96 -27.56
N GLY A 33 -11.50 -15.58 -27.15
CA GLY A 33 -11.93 -16.89 -27.64
C GLY A 33 -11.46 -18.07 -26.80
N PHE A 34 -11.19 -17.87 -25.51
CA PHE A 34 -11.07 -18.95 -24.54
C PHE A 34 -12.46 -19.49 -24.16
N THR A 35 -12.58 -20.81 -23.98
CA THR A 35 -13.79 -21.45 -23.45
C THR A 35 -13.89 -21.32 -21.93
N GLY A 36 -15.08 -21.58 -21.37
CA GLY A 36 -15.25 -21.63 -19.91
C GLY A 36 -14.28 -22.60 -19.22
N GLU A 37 -14.05 -23.77 -19.83
CA GLU A 37 -13.11 -24.80 -19.34
C GLU A 37 -11.65 -24.30 -19.36
N GLN A 38 -11.21 -23.71 -20.48
CA GLN A 38 -9.85 -23.18 -20.60
C GLN A 38 -9.60 -22.02 -19.63
N LEU A 39 -10.60 -21.15 -19.45
CA LEU A 39 -10.55 -20.08 -18.48
C LEU A 39 -10.39 -20.63 -17.06
N GLU A 40 -11.20 -21.63 -16.66
CA GLU A 40 -11.05 -22.30 -15.36
C GLU A 40 -9.64 -22.87 -15.21
N GLN A 41 -9.16 -23.64 -16.18
CA GLN A 41 -7.85 -24.29 -16.12
C GLN A 41 -6.73 -23.27 -15.88
N LYS A 42 -6.75 -22.15 -16.61
CA LYS A 42 -5.74 -21.09 -16.49
C LYS A 42 -5.81 -20.40 -15.13
N LEU A 43 -7.01 -20.01 -14.68
CA LEU A 43 -7.19 -19.33 -13.40
C LEU A 43 -6.89 -20.25 -12.20
N ARG A 44 -7.22 -21.54 -12.30
CA ARG A 44 -6.95 -22.54 -11.26
C ARG A 44 -5.45 -22.73 -11.06
N ARG A 45 -4.68 -22.82 -12.16
CA ARG A 45 -3.22 -22.96 -12.13
C ARG A 45 -2.49 -21.71 -11.66
N LYS A 46 -3.07 -20.52 -11.86
CA LYS A 46 -2.42 -19.27 -11.48
C LYS A 46 -2.44 -19.05 -9.97
N SER A 47 -1.28 -18.78 -9.38
CA SER A 47 -1.17 -18.21 -8.05
C SER A 47 -1.48 -16.70 -8.11
N PHE A 48 -2.61 -16.28 -7.55
CA PHE A 48 -2.99 -14.86 -7.51
C PHE A 48 -2.08 -14.03 -6.60
N ARG A 49 -1.32 -14.67 -5.70
CA ARG A 49 -0.27 -14.02 -4.91
C ARG A 49 0.84 -13.43 -5.78
N ASP A 50 1.09 -14.02 -6.95
CA ASP A 50 2.15 -13.55 -7.85
C ASP A 50 1.84 -12.16 -8.41
N PHE A 51 0.56 -11.78 -8.45
CA PHE A 51 0.13 -10.44 -8.84
C PHE A 51 0.50 -9.38 -7.78
N LEU A 52 0.79 -9.80 -6.55
CA LEU A 52 1.28 -8.96 -5.46
C LEU A 52 2.80 -8.73 -5.59
N ASP A 53 3.23 -8.18 -6.72
CA ASP A 53 4.62 -8.02 -7.17
C ASP A 53 5.40 -6.86 -6.51
N GLY A 54 4.99 -6.48 -5.30
CA GLY A 54 5.50 -5.35 -4.56
C GLY A 54 6.57 -5.77 -3.56
N LYS A 55 7.66 -5.02 -3.46
CA LYS A 55 8.70 -5.28 -2.46
C LYS A 55 8.21 -4.80 -1.08
N VAL A 56 7.75 -5.74 -0.25
CA VAL A 56 7.23 -5.46 1.10
C VAL A 56 8.24 -4.72 1.99
N TRP A 57 9.54 -4.94 1.78
CA TRP A 57 10.63 -4.27 2.52
C TRP A 57 10.81 -2.79 2.19
N SER A 58 10.23 -2.27 1.11
CA SER A 58 10.22 -0.84 0.78
C SER A 58 8.86 -0.18 1.02
N ALA A 59 7.94 -0.85 1.73
CA ALA A 59 6.56 -0.42 1.92
C ALA A 59 6.36 1.03 2.40
N PRO A 60 7.08 1.57 3.41
CA PRO A 60 6.86 2.96 3.83
C PRO A 60 7.28 3.99 2.77
N VAL A 61 8.34 3.71 2.00
CA VAL A 61 8.83 4.59 0.92
C VAL A 61 7.93 4.44 -0.31
N THR A 62 7.63 3.22 -0.73
CA THR A 62 6.83 2.91 -1.93
C THR A 62 5.39 3.39 -1.77
N PHE A 63 4.82 3.27 -0.58
CA PHE A 63 3.47 3.77 -0.28
C PHE A 63 3.39 5.29 -0.34
N TRP A 64 4.39 5.99 0.22
CA TRP A 64 4.40 7.46 0.24
C TRP A 64 4.64 8.06 -1.14
N PHE A 65 5.53 7.47 -1.95
CA PHE A 65 5.87 8.00 -3.27
C PHE A 65 4.96 7.49 -4.40
N ASN A 66 4.54 6.21 -4.39
CA ASN A 66 3.85 5.58 -5.53
C ASN A 66 2.37 5.27 -5.28
N ARG A 67 1.83 5.59 -4.09
CA ARG A 67 0.40 5.50 -3.73
C ARG A 67 -0.25 4.11 -3.96
N GLY A 68 0.55 3.04 -3.92
CA GLY A 68 0.13 1.64 -3.98
C GLY A 68 1.31 0.68 -3.78
N LEU A 69 1.05 -0.53 -3.27
CA LEU A 69 2.10 -1.49 -2.90
C LEU A 69 2.62 -2.30 -4.09
N HIS A 70 1.74 -2.61 -5.04
CA HIS A 70 2.00 -3.55 -6.12
C HIS A 70 1.92 -2.86 -7.50
N PRO A 71 3.02 -2.77 -8.26
CA PRO A 71 3.01 -2.23 -9.63
C PRO A 71 2.10 -3.01 -10.59
N GLY A 72 1.94 -4.32 -10.41
CA GLY A 72 1.11 -5.19 -11.25
C GLY A 72 1.73 -5.55 -12.60
N TYR A 73 3.06 -5.50 -12.74
CA TYR A 73 3.80 -5.98 -13.91
C TYR A 73 3.62 -7.49 -14.11
N SER A 74 3.68 -8.28 -13.02
CA SER A 74 3.44 -9.73 -13.09
C SER A 74 2.06 -10.08 -13.66
N PHE A 75 1.05 -9.23 -13.41
CA PHE A 75 -0.27 -9.39 -14.01
C PHE A 75 -0.26 -9.06 -15.51
N ILE A 76 0.36 -7.94 -15.89
CA ILE A 76 0.48 -7.51 -17.29
C ILE A 76 1.15 -8.61 -18.12
N ASP A 77 2.29 -9.13 -17.65
CA ASP A 77 3.04 -10.15 -18.36
C ASP A 77 2.26 -11.46 -18.47
N TRP A 78 1.59 -11.88 -17.39
CA TRP A 78 0.73 -13.07 -17.42
C TRP A 78 -0.41 -12.92 -18.42
N LEU A 79 -1.16 -11.81 -18.38
CA LEU A 79 -2.28 -11.60 -19.29
C LEU A 79 -1.80 -11.46 -20.74
N ARG A 80 -0.68 -10.78 -20.97
CA ARG A 80 -0.02 -10.71 -22.28
C ARG A 80 0.28 -12.11 -22.81
N GLU A 81 0.88 -12.97 -21.99
CA GLU A 81 1.19 -14.36 -22.37
C GLU A 81 -0.08 -15.13 -22.75
N GLN A 82 -1.14 -15.07 -21.93
CA GLN A 82 -2.39 -15.76 -22.25
C GLN A 82 -3.02 -15.26 -23.56
N LEU A 83 -2.96 -13.96 -23.82
CA LEU A 83 -3.51 -13.39 -25.05
C LEU A 83 -2.70 -13.81 -26.28
N HIS A 84 -1.37 -13.81 -26.20
CA HIS A 84 -0.50 -14.21 -27.32
C HIS A 84 -0.57 -15.71 -27.63
N GLU A 85 -0.84 -16.54 -26.63
CA GLU A 85 -1.11 -17.97 -26.82
C GLU A 85 -2.34 -18.19 -27.72
N ARG A 86 -3.36 -17.32 -27.59
CA ARG A 86 -4.63 -17.46 -28.33
C ARG A 86 -4.69 -16.66 -29.63
N LEU A 87 -4.04 -15.50 -29.63
CA LEU A 87 -4.02 -14.50 -30.70
C LEU A 87 -2.57 -14.21 -31.06
N PRO A 88 -1.94 -15.01 -31.94
CA PRO A 88 -0.53 -14.84 -32.27
C PRO A 88 -0.30 -13.54 -33.03
N LYS A 89 0.27 -12.54 -32.35
CA LYS A 89 0.59 -11.22 -32.89
C LYS A 89 2.01 -10.82 -32.46
N GLN A 90 2.72 -10.05 -33.28
CA GLN A 90 4.06 -9.56 -32.94
C GLN A 90 4.02 -8.37 -31.95
N SER A 91 2.95 -7.59 -32.00
CA SER A 91 2.70 -6.48 -31.09
C SER A 91 1.68 -6.86 -30.03
N ASP A 92 1.61 -6.08 -28.95
CA ASP A 92 0.54 -6.21 -27.96
C ASP A 92 -0.85 -6.24 -28.61
N VAL A 93 -1.69 -7.17 -28.15
CA VAL A 93 -3.09 -7.31 -28.54
C VAL A 93 -3.86 -6.09 -28.01
N ARG A 94 -4.53 -5.35 -28.90
CA ARG A 94 -5.37 -4.20 -28.60
C ARG A 94 -6.83 -4.61 -28.45
N MET A 95 -7.64 -3.76 -27.82
CA MET A 95 -9.07 -4.04 -27.60
C MET A 95 -9.80 -4.39 -28.90
N GLN A 96 -9.51 -3.69 -30.00
CA GLN A 96 -10.10 -3.96 -31.32
C GLN A 96 -9.59 -5.23 -32.01
N ASP A 97 -8.51 -5.84 -31.53
CA ASP A 97 -7.99 -7.11 -32.06
C ASP A 97 -8.75 -8.32 -31.50
N LEU A 98 -9.60 -8.13 -30.49
CA LEU A 98 -10.37 -9.21 -29.88
C LEU A 98 -11.45 -9.72 -30.85
N PRO A 99 -11.55 -11.04 -31.08
CA PRO A 99 -12.49 -11.62 -32.03
C PRO A 99 -13.96 -11.50 -31.61
N ARG A 100 -14.22 -11.37 -30.30
CA ARG A 100 -15.54 -11.05 -29.74
C ARG A 100 -15.45 -9.74 -28.97
N ARG A 101 -16.59 -9.07 -28.80
CA ARG A 101 -16.61 -7.77 -28.14
C ARG A 101 -16.32 -7.91 -26.64
N ALA A 102 -15.37 -7.13 -26.14
CA ALA A 102 -15.16 -6.89 -24.72
C ALA A 102 -15.45 -5.42 -24.39
N VAL A 103 -16.10 -5.17 -23.25
CA VAL A 103 -16.24 -3.83 -22.66
C VAL A 103 -15.73 -3.85 -21.22
N ILE A 104 -14.71 -3.05 -20.95
CA ILE A 104 -13.99 -3.02 -19.67
C ILE A 104 -14.15 -1.66 -19.02
N TYR A 105 -14.55 -1.65 -17.76
CA TYR A 105 -14.74 -0.41 -17.00
C TYR A 105 -13.63 -0.20 -15.97
N ALA A 106 -13.15 1.03 -15.89
CA ALA A 106 -12.27 1.52 -14.83
C ALA A 106 -12.80 2.86 -14.30
N SER A 107 -12.28 3.31 -13.15
CA SER A 107 -12.73 4.54 -12.50
C SER A 107 -11.64 5.61 -12.55
N THR A 108 -12.00 6.87 -12.78
CA THR A 108 -11.08 7.99 -12.58
C THR A 108 -11.70 9.08 -11.73
N ARG A 109 -10.84 9.91 -11.12
CA ARG A 109 -11.29 11.08 -10.37
C ARG A 109 -11.76 12.15 -11.35
N ASP A 110 -12.87 12.81 -11.04
CA ASP A 110 -13.42 13.99 -11.73
C ASP A 110 -13.96 13.77 -13.16
N ALA A 111 -13.59 12.68 -13.87
CA ALA A 111 -14.12 12.33 -15.20
C ALA A 111 -15.22 11.26 -15.20
N GLY A 112 -15.43 10.57 -14.07
CA GLY A 112 -16.30 9.40 -14.01
C GLY A 112 -15.59 8.12 -14.45
N GLU A 113 -16.24 7.35 -15.32
CA GLU A 113 -15.79 6.06 -15.79
C GLU A 113 -14.87 6.18 -17.02
N ILE A 114 -13.89 5.28 -17.11
CA ILE A 114 -13.11 5.07 -18.33
C ILE A 114 -13.55 3.73 -18.92
N VAL A 115 -13.88 3.75 -20.20
CA VAL A 115 -14.46 2.63 -20.93
C VAL A 115 -13.48 2.17 -21.99
N PHE A 116 -13.10 0.90 -21.96
CA PHE A 116 -12.33 0.27 -23.03
C PHE A 116 -13.25 -0.70 -23.76
N ASP A 117 -13.65 -0.36 -24.98
CA ASP A 117 -14.56 -1.18 -25.81
C ASP A 117 -13.85 -1.62 -27.09
N THR A 118 -13.93 -2.91 -27.41
CA THR A 118 -13.45 -3.49 -28.68
C THR A 118 -13.92 -2.68 -29.90
N ASN A 119 -15.17 -2.21 -29.89
CA ASN A 119 -15.76 -1.50 -31.02
C ASN A 119 -16.12 -0.05 -30.69
N GLY A 120 -15.47 0.57 -29.70
CA GLY A 120 -15.87 1.88 -29.18
C GLY A 120 -14.68 2.70 -28.66
N GLU A 121 -14.88 3.31 -27.49
CA GLU A 121 -13.87 4.13 -26.83
C GLU A 121 -12.62 3.32 -26.49
N HIS A 122 -11.46 3.95 -26.66
CA HIS A 122 -10.14 3.36 -26.34
C HIS A 122 -9.87 1.99 -26.98
N LYS A 123 -10.49 1.70 -28.14
CA LYS A 123 -10.31 0.44 -28.88
C LYS A 123 -8.86 0.14 -29.31
N GLU A 124 -8.02 1.18 -29.39
CA GLU A 124 -6.60 1.10 -29.73
C GLU A 124 -5.70 0.76 -28.52
N THR A 125 -6.25 0.78 -27.30
CA THR A 125 -5.50 0.46 -26.09
C THR A 125 -5.19 -1.03 -26.02
N ALA A 126 -4.00 -1.38 -25.52
CA ALA A 126 -3.64 -2.76 -25.26
C ALA A 126 -4.59 -3.41 -24.24
N VAL A 127 -5.04 -4.64 -24.51
CA VAL A 127 -6.01 -5.36 -23.65
C VAL A 127 -5.48 -5.52 -22.22
N HIS A 128 -4.19 -5.83 -22.08
CA HIS A 128 -3.56 -5.95 -20.75
C HIS A 128 -3.58 -4.63 -19.98
N THR A 129 -3.49 -3.49 -20.68
CA THR A 129 -3.54 -2.16 -20.08
C THR A 129 -4.96 -1.80 -19.63
N ALA A 130 -5.97 -2.11 -20.45
CA ALA A 130 -7.37 -1.94 -20.08
C ALA A 130 -7.72 -2.76 -18.82
N ALA A 131 -7.36 -4.04 -18.80
CA ALA A 131 -7.57 -4.91 -17.64
C ALA A 131 -6.77 -4.42 -16.41
N ARG A 132 -5.52 -3.97 -16.60
CA ARG A 132 -4.68 -3.43 -15.52
C ARG A 132 -5.29 -2.16 -14.91
N CYS A 133 -5.84 -1.27 -15.73
CA CYS A 133 -6.58 -0.10 -15.27
C CYS A 133 -7.77 -0.52 -14.41
N SER A 134 -8.58 -1.45 -14.90
CA SER A 134 -9.80 -1.95 -14.24
C SER A 134 -9.56 -2.65 -12.89
N MET A 135 -8.35 -3.15 -12.62
CA MET A 135 -7.97 -3.82 -11.36
C MET A 135 -7.13 -2.98 -10.39
N SER A 136 -7.04 -1.67 -10.61
CA SER A 136 -6.20 -0.77 -9.80
C SER A 136 -6.83 -0.49 -8.43
N ILE A 137 -7.01 -1.52 -7.60
CA ILE A 137 -7.61 -1.42 -6.26
C ILE A 137 -6.74 -0.48 -5.42
N PRO A 138 -7.30 0.64 -4.91
CA PRO A 138 -6.52 1.61 -4.16
C PRO A 138 -5.77 0.97 -2.98
N TYR A 139 -4.58 1.48 -2.70
CA TYR A 139 -3.65 1.03 -1.65
C TYR A 139 -3.06 -0.37 -1.85
N PHE A 140 -3.71 -1.27 -2.61
CA PHE A 140 -3.15 -2.56 -3.02
C PHE A 140 -2.28 -2.39 -4.28
N PHE A 141 -2.88 -1.94 -5.38
CA PHE A 141 -2.19 -1.75 -6.65
C PHE A 141 -1.86 -0.27 -6.88
N GLN A 142 -0.74 -0.01 -7.55
CA GLN A 142 -0.39 1.33 -7.99
C GLN A 142 -1.42 1.80 -9.04
N PRO A 143 -1.97 3.01 -8.91
CA PRO A 143 -2.91 3.53 -9.90
C PRO A 143 -2.19 3.71 -11.24
N GLN A 144 -2.86 3.36 -12.34
CA GLN A 144 -2.33 3.59 -13.67
C GLN A 144 -2.56 5.04 -14.11
N TRP A 145 -1.71 5.52 -15.01
CA TRP A 145 -1.93 6.78 -15.70
C TRP A 145 -2.50 6.48 -17.09
N PHE A 146 -3.66 7.06 -17.39
CA PHE A 146 -4.31 6.96 -18.68
C PHE A 146 -4.93 8.33 -19.00
N ASP A 147 -4.72 8.83 -20.21
CA ASP A 147 -5.14 10.18 -20.65
C ASP A 147 -4.80 11.30 -19.66
N ASN A 148 -3.57 11.28 -19.12
CA ASN A 148 -3.06 12.21 -18.10
C ASN A 148 -3.87 12.24 -16.79
N ARG A 149 -4.67 11.20 -16.55
CA ARG A 149 -5.45 11.02 -15.32
C ARG A 149 -5.04 9.75 -14.60
N ARG A 150 -5.28 9.73 -13.30
CA ARG A 150 -5.11 8.50 -12.51
C ARG A 150 -6.34 7.64 -12.63
N VAL A 151 -6.11 6.37 -12.90
CA VAL A 151 -7.14 5.35 -13.06
C VAL A 151 -7.04 4.34 -11.93
N TYR A 152 -8.21 4.00 -11.42
CA TYR A 152 -8.44 3.12 -10.30
C TYR A 152 -9.40 2.00 -10.72
N ASP A 153 -9.55 1.02 -9.84
CA ASP A 153 -10.47 -0.09 -10.05
C ASP A 153 -11.90 0.39 -10.37
N GLY A 154 -12.52 -0.22 -11.37
CA GLY A 154 -13.88 0.13 -11.80
C GLY A 154 -14.91 -0.12 -10.70
N GLY A 155 -14.62 -1.02 -9.76
CA GLY A 155 -15.48 -1.36 -8.63
C GLY A 155 -15.71 -0.19 -7.67
N LEU A 156 -14.86 0.83 -7.68
CA LEU A 156 -15.07 2.05 -6.89
C LEU A 156 -16.33 2.82 -7.28
N LEU A 157 -16.65 2.85 -8.58
CA LEU A 157 -17.80 3.59 -9.11
C LEU A 157 -18.90 2.64 -9.58
N ASN A 158 -18.55 1.59 -10.34
CA ASN A 158 -19.48 0.64 -10.95
C ASN A 158 -18.93 -0.79 -10.89
N ASN A 159 -19.06 -1.41 -9.71
CA ASN A 159 -18.76 -2.82 -9.54
C ASN A 159 -19.75 -3.72 -10.31
N TYR A 160 -20.98 -3.25 -10.49
CA TYR A 160 -22.00 -3.91 -11.31
C TYR A 160 -22.40 -3.04 -12.53
N PRO A 161 -21.62 -3.06 -13.63
CA PRO A 161 -21.71 -2.07 -14.71
C PRO A 161 -22.89 -2.29 -15.69
N VAL A 162 -23.98 -2.92 -15.23
CA VAL A 162 -25.14 -3.21 -16.08
C VAL A 162 -25.82 -1.94 -16.55
N GLN A 163 -26.09 -0.98 -15.64
CA GLN A 163 -26.80 0.23 -16.01
C GLN A 163 -26.02 1.06 -17.03
N ILE A 164 -24.73 1.29 -16.78
CA ILE A 164 -23.89 2.11 -17.66
C ILE A 164 -23.73 1.44 -19.04
N PHE A 165 -23.59 0.12 -19.09
CA PHE A 165 -23.54 -0.63 -20.34
C PHE A 165 -24.84 -0.50 -21.14
N LEU A 166 -26.01 -0.67 -20.51
CA LEU A 166 -27.30 -0.53 -21.18
C LEU A 166 -27.53 0.89 -21.71
N GLU A 167 -27.10 1.91 -20.95
CA GLU A 167 -27.17 3.30 -21.39
C GLU A 167 -26.29 3.53 -22.62
N GLN A 168 -25.04 3.04 -22.62
CA GLN A 168 -24.13 3.12 -23.76
C GLN A 168 -24.71 2.44 -25.01
N GLU A 169 -25.27 1.24 -24.85
CA GLU A 169 -25.87 0.51 -25.97
C GLU A 169 -27.07 1.28 -26.53
N ARG A 170 -27.93 1.85 -25.68
CA ARG A 170 -29.05 2.70 -26.12
C ARG A 170 -28.59 3.92 -26.90
N HIS A 171 -27.46 4.52 -26.54
CA HIS A 171 -26.88 5.64 -27.28
C HIS A 171 -26.24 5.20 -28.61
N ARG A 172 -25.65 4.01 -28.64
CA ARG A 172 -25.00 3.42 -29.83
C ARG A 172 -26.02 2.99 -30.89
N THR A 173 -27.11 2.35 -30.48
CA THR A 173 -28.20 1.93 -31.35
C THR A 173 -29.40 2.85 -31.11
N LEU A 174 -29.39 4.03 -31.73
CA LEU A 174 -30.54 4.95 -31.73
C LEU A 174 -31.81 4.16 -32.16
N ASN A 175 -32.72 3.95 -31.22
CA ASN A 175 -33.95 3.14 -31.37
C ASN A 175 -33.77 1.62 -31.57
N GLY A 176 -32.59 1.06 -31.25
CA GLY A 176 -32.40 -0.38 -31.22
C GLY A 176 -33.10 -1.05 -30.03
N PRO A 177 -33.43 -2.36 -30.12
CA PRO A 177 -33.89 -3.12 -28.96
C PRO A 177 -32.81 -3.11 -27.87
N GLN A 178 -33.23 -3.08 -26.61
CA GLN A 178 -32.30 -3.25 -25.50
C GLN A 178 -31.61 -4.62 -25.63
N PRO A 179 -30.29 -4.70 -25.41
CA PRO A 179 -29.58 -5.97 -25.49
C PRO A 179 -30.09 -6.89 -24.37
N GLU A 180 -30.33 -8.16 -24.72
CA GLU A 180 -30.51 -9.20 -23.72
C GLU A 180 -29.16 -9.50 -23.06
N PHE A 181 -29.15 -9.61 -21.74
CA PHE A 181 -27.91 -9.83 -20.99
C PHE A 181 -28.14 -10.82 -19.85
N LEU A 182 -27.03 -11.47 -19.46
CA LEU A 182 -26.89 -12.20 -18.22
C LEU A 182 -25.79 -11.54 -17.40
N ALA A 183 -26.15 -11.03 -16.23
CA ALA A 183 -25.23 -10.35 -15.35
C ALA A 183 -24.83 -11.25 -14.18
N LEU A 184 -23.58 -11.15 -13.76
CA LEU A 184 -23.01 -11.90 -12.66
C LEU A 184 -22.70 -10.94 -11.52
N TYR A 185 -23.11 -11.30 -10.31
CA TYR A 185 -22.76 -10.53 -9.13
C TYR A 185 -22.13 -11.44 -8.08
N LEU A 186 -20.90 -11.08 -7.68
CA LEU A 186 -20.14 -11.78 -6.64
C LEU A 186 -20.47 -11.14 -5.30
N GLY A 187 -21.32 -11.79 -4.52
CA GLY A 187 -21.78 -11.27 -3.24
C GLY A 187 -22.98 -12.04 -2.71
N SER A 188 -23.30 -11.78 -1.45
CA SER A 188 -24.44 -12.40 -0.79
C SER A 188 -25.56 -11.40 -0.58
N SER A 189 -26.80 -11.88 -0.62
CA SER A 189 -27.98 -11.10 -0.24
C SER A 189 -28.15 -10.99 1.28
N LYS A 190 -27.25 -11.62 2.06
CA LYS A 190 -27.29 -11.63 3.52
C LYS A 190 -26.27 -10.61 4.03
N PRO A 191 -26.65 -9.72 4.97
CA PRO A 191 -25.70 -8.80 5.57
C PRO A 191 -24.53 -9.59 6.16
N ARG A 192 -23.32 -9.33 5.66
CA ARG A 192 -22.12 -9.99 6.15
C ARG A 192 -21.87 -9.52 7.58
N SER A 193 -21.57 -10.43 8.50
CA SER A 193 -21.13 -10.01 9.83
C SER A 193 -19.82 -9.24 9.70
N LEU A 194 -19.80 -8.00 10.21
CA LEU A 194 -18.59 -7.17 10.28
C LEU A 194 -17.57 -7.91 11.15
N LYS A 195 -16.60 -8.55 10.51
CA LYS A 195 -15.46 -9.15 11.21
C LYS A 195 -14.46 -8.02 11.46
N PRO A 196 -13.78 -7.96 12.63
CA PRO A 196 -12.73 -6.96 12.85
C PRO A 196 -11.65 -7.09 11.76
N GLY A 197 -11.60 -6.09 10.88
CA GLY A 197 -10.73 -6.01 9.70
C GLY A 197 -10.05 -4.65 9.58
N LEU A 198 -9.40 -4.39 8.45
CA LEU A 198 -8.87 -3.06 8.15
C LEU A 198 -10.06 -2.13 7.81
N ILE A 199 -10.17 -1.00 8.51
CA ILE A 199 -11.23 0.01 8.31
C ILE A 199 -11.39 0.38 6.81
N PHE A 200 -10.27 0.44 6.07
CA PHE A 200 -10.31 0.71 4.63
C PHE A 200 -11.06 -0.35 3.82
N ALA A 201 -10.93 -1.64 4.16
CA ALA A 201 -11.65 -2.71 3.48
C ALA A 201 -13.16 -2.61 3.75
N ASP A 202 -13.53 -2.25 4.98
CA ASP A 202 -14.93 -2.03 5.34
C ASP A 202 -15.52 -0.83 4.56
N LEU A 203 -14.80 0.29 4.49
CA LEU A 203 -15.21 1.47 3.71
C LEU A 203 -15.38 1.17 2.22
N MET A 204 -14.49 0.37 1.63
CA MET A 204 -14.60 -0.06 0.24
C MET A 204 -15.83 -0.93 0.01
N SER A 205 -16.09 -1.90 0.88
CA SER A 205 -17.28 -2.77 0.77
C SER A 205 -18.60 -1.99 0.84
N ILE A 206 -18.68 -1.00 1.74
CA ILE A 206 -19.88 -0.16 1.89
C ILE A 206 -20.15 0.68 0.64
N SER A 207 -19.10 1.24 0.02
CA SER A 207 -19.25 2.06 -1.18
C SER A 207 -19.72 1.23 -2.38
N ILE A 208 -19.27 -0.02 -2.47
CA ILE A 208 -19.65 -0.97 -3.52
C ILE A 208 -21.11 -1.42 -3.36
N ASP A 209 -21.50 -1.87 -2.15
CA ASP A 209 -22.78 -2.56 -1.93
C ASP A 209 -24.03 -1.67 -2.12
N LYS A 210 -23.93 -0.35 -1.85
CA LYS A 210 -25.10 0.54 -1.79
C LYS A 210 -25.75 0.79 -3.16
N ASN A 211 -24.95 0.95 -4.22
CA ASN A 211 -25.48 1.19 -5.56
C ASN A 211 -25.90 -0.13 -6.23
N ASP A 212 -25.12 -1.19 -6.01
CA ASP A 212 -25.34 -2.50 -6.63
C ASP A 212 -26.66 -3.14 -6.19
N THR A 213 -27.04 -3.02 -4.91
CA THR A 213 -28.29 -3.65 -4.38
C THR A 213 -29.54 -3.23 -5.16
N LYS A 214 -29.67 -1.95 -5.51
CA LYS A 214 -30.83 -1.44 -6.27
C LYS A 214 -30.86 -1.98 -7.71
N LEU A 215 -29.69 -2.13 -8.33
CA LEU A 215 -29.56 -2.65 -9.69
C LEU A 215 -29.83 -4.15 -9.75
N ILE A 216 -29.33 -4.90 -8.76
CA ILE A 216 -29.59 -6.34 -8.60
C ILE A 216 -31.10 -6.58 -8.43
N GLU A 217 -31.79 -5.77 -7.63
CA GLU A 217 -33.23 -5.89 -7.46
C GLU A 217 -33.98 -5.57 -8.78
N ARG A 218 -33.59 -4.51 -9.49
CA ARG A 218 -34.18 -4.12 -10.78
C ARG A 218 -34.00 -5.19 -11.85
N TYR A 219 -32.83 -5.81 -11.94
CA TYR A 219 -32.47 -6.78 -12.97
C TYR A 219 -32.43 -8.22 -12.44
N LYS A 220 -33.20 -8.53 -11.39
CA LYS A 220 -33.14 -9.80 -10.66
C LYS A 220 -33.32 -11.04 -11.54
N SER A 221 -34.18 -10.98 -12.56
CA SER A 221 -34.41 -12.10 -13.50
C SER A 221 -33.23 -12.36 -14.45
N GLN A 222 -32.37 -11.36 -14.65
CA GLN A 222 -31.19 -11.38 -15.52
C GLN A 222 -29.88 -11.42 -14.71
N THR A 223 -29.98 -11.51 -13.38
CA THR A 223 -28.82 -11.49 -12.48
C THR A 223 -28.62 -12.84 -11.82
N LEU A 224 -27.44 -13.41 -12.01
CA LEU A 224 -26.98 -14.61 -11.32
C LEU A 224 -26.10 -14.19 -10.14
N LEU A 225 -26.60 -14.44 -8.93
CA LEU A 225 -25.90 -14.17 -7.68
C LEU A 225 -24.99 -15.34 -7.31
N ILE A 226 -23.72 -15.05 -7.02
CA ILE A 226 -22.73 -16.04 -6.58
C ILE A 226 -22.23 -15.63 -5.19
N ASP A 227 -22.65 -16.38 -4.17
CA ASP A 227 -22.17 -16.17 -2.81
C ASP A 227 -20.77 -16.79 -2.64
N THR A 228 -19.77 -15.95 -2.42
CA THR A 228 -18.38 -16.36 -2.27
C THR A 228 -17.97 -16.60 -0.81
N ASP A 229 -18.86 -16.44 0.17
CA ASP A 229 -18.52 -16.59 1.59
C ASP A 229 -18.02 -18.02 1.93
N PRO A 230 -16.86 -18.19 2.59
CA PRO A 230 -16.14 -17.24 3.45
C PRO A 230 -14.98 -16.49 2.78
N ILE A 231 -14.87 -16.56 1.46
CA ILE A 231 -13.81 -15.92 0.69
C ILE A 231 -14.22 -14.47 0.41
N GLY A 232 -13.29 -13.54 0.68
CA GLY A 232 -13.45 -12.11 0.45
C GLY A 232 -12.99 -11.69 -0.94
N THR A 233 -13.40 -10.50 -1.36
CA THR A 233 -13.06 -9.92 -2.67
C THR A 233 -11.57 -9.57 -2.83
N ILE A 234 -10.83 -9.47 -1.72
CA ILE A 234 -9.39 -9.16 -1.68
C ILE A 234 -8.53 -10.32 -1.18
N ASP A 235 -9.07 -11.54 -1.15
CA ASP A 235 -8.30 -12.74 -0.80
C ASP A 235 -7.51 -13.25 -2.01
N PHE A 236 -6.31 -12.71 -2.23
CA PHE A 236 -5.38 -13.17 -3.28
C PHE A 236 -4.59 -14.44 -2.90
N ASP A 237 -4.63 -14.82 -1.63
CA ASP A 237 -3.96 -16.01 -1.09
C ASP A 237 -4.95 -17.17 -0.96
N LEU A 238 -5.29 -17.78 -2.10
CA LEU A 238 -6.25 -18.88 -2.20
C LEU A 238 -5.54 -20.23 -2.32
N THR A 239 -5.93 -21.17 -1.48
CA THR A 239 -5.60 -22.59 -1.62
C THR A 239 -6.36 -23.23 -2.78
N ASP A 240 -5.89 -24.37 -3.29
CA ASP A 240 -6.59 -25.09 -4.36
C ASP A 240 -7.99 -25.54 -3.95
N GLY A 241 -8.21 -25.88 -2.67
CA GLY A 241 -9.52 -26.20 -2.13
C GLY A 241 -10.47 -25.00 -2.11
N GLU A 242 -9.97 -23.80 -1.81
CA GLU A 242 -10.76 -22.56 -1.88
C GLU A 242 -11.10 -22.19 -3.32
N LYS A 243 -10.17 -22.37 -4.27
CA LYS A 243 -10.46 -22.19 -5.70
C LYS A 243 -11.53 -23.17 -6.18
N ASP A 244 -11.41 -24.45 -5.79
CA ASP A 244 -12.40 -25.48 -6.12
C ASP A 244 -13.79 -25.13 -5.59
N TYR A 245 -13.84 -24.65 -4.34
CA TYR A 245 -15.06 -24.16 -3.73
C TYR A 245 -15.71 -23.02 -4.54
N LEU A 246 -14.94 -22.01 -4.94
CA LEU A 246 -15.47 -20.89 -5.74
C LEU A 246 -16.01 -21.33 -7.10
N VAL A 247 -15.29 -22.22 -7.79
CA VAL A 247 -15.74 -22.77 -9.07
C VAL A 247 -17.06 -23.51 -8.90
N ARG A 248 -17.14 -24.40 -7.89
CA ARG A 248 -18.36 -25.16 -7.59
C ARG A 248 -19.52 -24.26 -7.18
N GLN A 249 -19.27 -23.19 -6.42
CA GLN A 249 -20.29 -22.18 -6.11
C GLN A 249 -20.85 -21.55 -7.39
N GLY A 250 -19.98 -21.18 -8.32
CA GLY A 250 -20.40 -20.67 -9.63
C GLY A 250 -21.18 -21.70 -10.47
N GLN A 251 -20.83 -22.98 -10.41
CA GLN A 251 -21.59 -24.06 -11.09
C GLN A 251 -22.99 -24.22 -10.48
N VAL A 252 -23.09 -24.29 -9.15
CA VAL A 252 -24.38 -24.41 -8.46
C VAL A 252 -25.24 -23.18 -8.67
N ALA A 253 -24.67 -21.97 -8.65
CA ALA A 253 -25.42 -20.75 -8.94
C ALA A 253 -25.98 -20.73 -10.38
N ALA A 254 -25.21 -21.23 -11.36
CA ALA A 254 -25.67 -21.39 -12.74
C ALA A 254 -26.83 -22.38 -12.85
N LEU A 255 -26.67 -23.57 -12.27
CA LEU A 255 -27.72 -24.59 -12.28
C LEU A 255 -28.98 -24.12 -11.53
N ASN A 256 -28.85 -23.39 -10.42
CA ASN A 256 -29.99 -22.78 -9.74
C ASN A 256 -30.74 -21.81 -10.65
N TYR A 257 -29.99 -20.99 -11.40
CA TYR A 257 -30.54 -20.01 -12.33
C TYR A 257 -31.28 -20.69 -13.49
N LEU A 258 -30.69 -21.74 -14.08
CA LEU A 258 -31.29 -22.54 -15.15
C LEU A 258 -32.53 -23.31 -14.64
N GLY A 259 -32.44 -23.93 -13.46
CA GLY A 259 -33.55 -24.68 -12.85
C GLY A 259 -34.73 -23.78 -12.50
N GLY A 260 -34.48 -22.55 -12.03
CA GLY A 260 -35.52 -21.54 -11.80
C GLY A 260 -36.25 -21.11 -13.07
N ARG A 261 -35.66 -21.35 -14.25
CA ARG A 261 -36.26 -21.11 -15.57
C ARG A 261 -36.86 -22.38 -16.19
N GLY A 262 -36.86 -23.50 -15.47
CA GLY A 262 -37.35 -24.78 -15.99
C GLY A 262 -36.48 -25.36 -17.10
N LEU A 263 -35.20 -24.97 -17.17
CA LEU A 263 -34.24 -25.42 -18.19
C LEU A 263 -33.43 -26.65 -17.76
N LEU A 264 -33.72 -27.22 -16.59
CA LEU A 264 -33.06 -28.43 -16.08
C LEU A 264 -34.02 -29.61 -16.04
N ASP A 265 -33.50 -30.80 -16.35
CA ASP A 265 -34.22 -32.06 -16.21
C ASP A 265 -34.21 -32.59 -14.75
N ALA A 266 -34.93 -33.68 -14.50
CA ALA A 266 -35.04 -34.27 -13.17
C ALA A 266 -33.70 -34.80 -12.61
N VAL A 267 -32.80 -35.27 -13.48
CA VAL A 267 -31.49 -35.80 -13.12
C VAL A 267 -30.56 -34.65 -12.73
N GLU A 268 -30.58 -33.57 -13.50
CA GLU A 268 -29.84 -32.34 -13.24
C GLU A 268 -30.30 -31.67 -11.94
N LEU A 269 -31.60 -31.65 -11.67
CA LEU A 269 -32.15 -31.15 -10.39
C LEU A 269 -31.70 -31.98 -9.19
N GLN A 270 -31.63 -33.31 -9.33
CA GLN A 270 -31.11 -34.18 -8.27
C GLN A 270 -29.60 -33.97 -8.06
N SER A 271 -28.83 -33.88 -9.15
CA SER A 271 -27.40 -33.59 -9.13
C SER A 271 -27.12 -32.24 -8.44
N LEU A 272 -27.92 -31.22 -8.75
CA LEU A 272 -27.85 -29.90 -8.13
C LEU A 272 -28.03 -29.96 -6.60
N ALA A 273 -29.00 -30.76 -6.12
CA ALA A 273 -29.21 -30.94 -4.68
C ALA A 273 -28.00 -31.57 -3.99
N GLN A 274 -27.36 -32.56 -4.63
CA GLN A 274 -26.14 -33.18 -4.11
C GLN A 274 -24.95 -32.22 -4.11
N MET A 275 -24.79 -31.42 -5.18
CA MET A 275 -23.73 -30.41 -5.25
C MET A 275 -23.85 -29.35 -4.15
N ARG A 276 -25.08 -28.89 -3.86
CA ARG A 276 -25.35 -27.94 -2.76
C ARG A 276 -24.92 -28.50 -1.41
N ALA A 277 -25.33 -29.74 -1.10
CA ALA A 277 -24.96 -30.39 0.16
C ALA A 277 -23.43 -30.51 0.31
N ARG A 278 -22.73 -30.85 -0.78
CA ARG A 278 -21.27 -30.91 -0.79
C ARG A 278 -20.61 -29.55 -0.60
N LEU A 279 -21.18 -28.49 -1.17
CA LEU A 279 -20.69 -27.11 -0.98
C LEU A 279 -20.80 -26.64 0.47
N ASP A 280 -21.86 -27.00 1.19
CA ASP A 280 -22.02 -26.64 2.60
C ASP A 280 -20.95 -27.30 3.49
N VAL A 281 -20.59 -28.55 3.16
CA VAL A 281 -19.48 -29.26 3.82
C VAL A 281 -18.15 -28.55 3.55
N LEU A 282 -17.82 -28.29 2.27
CA LEU A 282 -16.60 -27.57 1.88
C LEU A 282 -16.52 -26.19 2.53
N ARG A 283 -17.64 -25.46 2.59
CA ARG A 283 -17.73 -24.16 3.26
C ARG A 283 -17.32 -24.28 4.73
N THR A 284 -17.85 -25.29 5.42
CA THR A 284 -17.57 -25.53 6.84
C THR A 284 -16.09 -25.87 7.07
N GLU A 285 -15.49 -26.68 6.20
CA GLU A 285 -14.06 -27.01 6.23
C GLU A 285 -13.17 -25.77 6.00
N ILE A 286 -13.51 -24.92 5.02
CA ILE A 286 -12.78 -23.68 4.75
C ILE A 286 -12.89 -22.72 5.94
N VAL A 287 -14.09 -22.57 6.53
CA VAL A 287 -14.26 -21.74 7.73
C VAL A 287 -13.41 -22.25 8.89
N GLY A 288 -13.43 -23.56 9.15
CA GLY A 288 -12.64 -24.18 10.22
C GLY A 288 -11.13 -24.05 10.02
N SER A 289 -10.65 -24.27 8.79
CA SER A 289 -9.23 -24.12 8.46
C SER A 289 -8.75 -22.67 8.59
N ARG A 290 -9.50 -21.69 8.05
CA ARG A 290 -9.20 -20.26 8.20
C ARG A 290 -9.20 -19.82 9.66
N GLN A 291 -10.14 -20.30 10.48
CA GLN A 291 -10.18 -20.01 11.92
C GLN A 291 -8.94 -20.55 12.63
N THR A 292 -8.51 -21.77 12.30
CA THR A 292 -7.31 -22.40 12.86
C THR A 292 -6.04 -21.65 12.46
N VAL A 293 -5.92 -21.23 11.20
CA VAL A 293 -4.77 -20.43 10.73
C VAL A 293 -4.74 -19.07 11.42
N ARG A 294 -5.89 -18.40 11.56
CA ARG A 294 -6.01 -17.11 12.26
C ARG A 294 -5.63 -17.23 13.73
N SER A 295 -6.10 -18.27 14.44
CA SER A 295 -5.76 -18.48 15.85
C SER A 295 -4.26 -18.74 16.04
N ARG A 296 -3.65 -19.58 15.20
CA ARG A 296 -2.20 -19.83 15.19
C ARG A 296 -1.39 -18.57 14.89
N THR A 297 -1.80 -17.79 13.89
CA THR A 297 -1.10 -16.55 13.50
C THR A 297 -1.22 -15.50 14.59
N ARG A 298 -2.40 -15.36 15.22
CA ARG A 298 -2.61 -14.48 16.36
C ARG A 298 -1.74 -14.89 17.54
N MET A 299 -1.68 -16.19 17.86
CA MET A 299 -0.79 -16.72 18.89
C MET A 299 0.67 -16.42 18.59
N ARG A 300 1.13 -16.65 17.35
CA ARG A 300 2.50 -16.32 16.91
C ARG A 300 2.81 -14.84 17.02
N ARG A 301 1.87 -13.95 16.63
CA ARG A 301 2.04 -12.50 16.79
C ARG A 301 2.10 -12.09 18.26
N LEU A 302 1.25 -12.66 19.11
CA LEU A 302 1.31 -12.41 20.56
C LEU A 302 2.63 -12.90 21.15
N LEU A 303 3.10 -14.08 20.76
CA LEU A 303 4.41 -14.59 21.16
C LEU A 303 5.55 -13.73 20.63
N ALA A 304 5.47 -13.21 19.41
CA ALA A 304 6.48 -12.31 18.84
C ALA A 304 6.48 -10.94 19.52
N VAL A 305 5.30 -10.40 19.86
CA VAL A 305 5.16 -9.16 20.65
C VAL A 305 5.64 -9.39 22.08
N ALA A 306 5.33 -10.54 22.68
CA ALA A 306 5.84 -10.91 23.99
C ALA A 306 7.37 -11.11 23.95
N ALA A 307 7.91 -11.74 22.91
CA ALA A 307 9.35 -11.89 22.72
C ALA A 307 10.03 -10.54 22.47
N LEU A 308 9.44 -9.66 21.66
CA LEU A 308 9.92 -8.29 21.48
C LEU A 308 9.82 -7.50 22.77
N GLY A 309 8.75 -7.66 23.53
CA GLY A 309 8.56 -7.10 24.86
C GLY A 309 9.59 -7.62 25.86
N CYS A 310 9.93 -8.92 25.80
CA CYS A 310 11.01 -9.52 26.58
C CYS A 310 12.38 -9.01 26.12
N VAL A 311 12.60 -8.78 24.82
CA VAL A 311 13.83 -8.17 24.30
C VAL A 311 13.92 -6.72 24.75
N VAL A 312 12.84 -5.94 24.68
CA VAL A 312 12.78 -4.56 25.18
C VAL A 312 12.91 -4.52 26.69
N ALA A 313 12.36 -5.49 27.42
CA ALA A 313 12.50 -5.60 28.86
C ALA A 313 13.93 -6.01 29.23
N VAL A 314 14.54 -6.99 28.55
CA VAL A 314 15.94 -7.41 28.76
C VAL A 314 16.90 -6.30 28.36
N VAL A 315 16.69 -5.64 27.21
CA VAL A 315 17.43 -4.44 26.80
C VAL A 315 17.19 -3.30 27.78
N GLY A 316 15.98 -3.15 28.32
CA GLY A 316 15.65 -2.19 29.38
C GLY A 316 16.13 -2.61 30.78
N PHE A 317 16.54 -3.86 30.97
CA PHE A 317 17.09 -4.38 32.23
C PHE A 317 18.62 -4.44 32.18
N THR A 318 19.20 -4.64 30.98
CA THR A 318 20.63 -4.41 30.71
C THR A 318 20.92 -2.92 30.61
N LEU A 319 19.98 -2.13 30.07
CA LEU A 319 19.83 -0.70 30.30
C LEU A 319 19.04 -0.46 31.60
N ARG A 320 19.53 -0.97 32.74
CA ARG A 320 19.28 -0.25 34.00
C ARG A 320 19.53 1.23 33.70
N PRO A 321 18.79 2.20 34.29
CA PRO A 321 19.28 3.56 34.29
C PRO A 321 20.64 3.47 34.97
N MET A 322 21.71 3.46 34.16
CA MET A 322 22.95 4.00 34.63
C MET A 322 22.52 5.38 35.05
N SER A 323 22.47 5.58 36.37
CA SER A 323 22.89 6.85 36.91
C SER A 323 24.27 7.08 36.33
N PHE A 324 24.32 7.61 35.10
CA PHE A 324 25.34 8.53 34.73
C PHE A 324 25.00 9.78 35.51
N ASN A 325 25.29 9.76 36.82
CA ASN A 325 26.20 10.78 37.29
C ASN A 325 27.46 10.64 36.41
N LYS A 326 27.40 11.16 35.17
CA LYS A 326 28.58 11.78 34.59
C LYS A 326 28.86 12.86 35.60
N VAL A 327 29.72 12.53 36.57
CA VAL A 327 30.48 13.53 37.30
C VAL A 327 31.17 14.27 36.18
N LEU A 328 30.57 15.39 35.76
CA LEU A 328 31.18 16.25 34.78
C LEU A 328 32.45 16.73 35.48
N GLN A 329 33.59 16.25 34.98
CA GLN A 329 34.88 16.62 35.53
C GLN A 329 35.11 18.09 35.15
N PRO A 330 35.51 18.95 36.10
CA PRO A 330 35.85 20.34 35.77
C PRO A 330 37.01 20.36 34.79
N CYS A 331 36.91 21.19 33.75
CA CYS A 331 37.99 21.31 32.78
C CYS A 331 39.09 22.19 33.36
N GLN A 332 40.28 21.61 33.47
CA GLN A 332 41.51 22.31 33.83
C GLN A 332 42.14 22.82 32.55
N LEU A 333 42.28 24.15 32.43
CA LEU A 333 42.81 24.81 31.26
C LEU A 333 44.03 25.64 31.65
N ARG A 334 45.02 25.63 30.76
CA ARG A 334 46.18 26.52 30.80
C ARG A 334 46.04 27.55 29.69
N ALA A 335 46.04 28.82 30.06
CA ALA A 335 46.07 29.93 29.13
C ALA A 335 47.44 30.60 29.09
N THR A 336 47.92 30.97 27.90
CA THR A 336 49.08 31.83 27.72
C THR A 336 48.67 33.08 26.95
N ILE A 337 48.99 34.25 27.51
CA ILE A 337 48.64 35.55 26.96
C ILE A 337 49.90 36.19 26.39
N GLU A 338 49.85 36.54 25.11
CA GLU A 338 50.91 37.25 24.41
C GLU A 338 50.41 38.67 24.07
N PRO A 339 50.85 39.72 24.81
CA PRO A 339 50.47 41.10 24.54
C PRO A 339 51.19 41.63 23.29
N SER A 340 50.53 42.46 22.47
CA SER A 340 51.08 42.87 21.17
C SER A 340 52.17 43.95 21.22
N SER A 341 52.21 44.81 22.26
CA SER A 341 53.36 45.64 22.72
C SER A 341 52.85 46.83 23.56
N GLY A 342 53.48 47.18 24.68
CA GLY A 342 53.17 48.42 25.43
C GLY A 342 53.56 48.41 26.92
N GLU A 343 53.53 49.60 27.56
CA GLU A 343 53.75 49.77 29.02
C GLU A 343 52.57 49.24 29.88
N ILE A 344 51.40 49.10 29.26
CA ILE A 344 50.17 48.63 29.90
C ILE A 344 50.24 47.12 30.09
N ARG A 345 49.99 46.64 31.31
CA ARG A 345 50.12 45.22 31.67
C ARG A 345 48.76 44.60 31.95
N PRO A 346 48.54 43.33 31.56
CA PRO A 346 47.34 42.61 31.95
C PRO A 346 47.37 42.40 33.46
N LEU A 347 46.27 42.72 34.14
CA LEU A 347 46.14 42.54 35.58
C LEU A 347 45.36 41.26 35.90
N PHE A 348 44.25 41.04 35.21
CA PHE A 348 43.36 39.92 35.48
C PHE A 348 42.81 39.30 34.20
N LEU A 349 42.68 37.98 34.21
CA LEU A 349 41.87 37.21 33.26
C LEU A 349 40.60 36.79 33.97
N THR A 350 39.45 37.24 33.48
CA THR A 350 38.13 36.90 34.03
C THR A 350 37.44 35.89 33.13
N VAL A 351 36.96 34.82 33.74
CA VAL A 351 36.14 33.79 33.10
C VAL A 351 34.68 33.99 33.54
N SER A 352 33.78 34.15 32.57
CA SER A 352 32.34 34.27 32.83
C SER A 352 31.60 33.00 32.40
N THR A 353 30.80 32.45 33.32
CA THR A 353 29.94 31.28 33.10
C THR A 353 28.56 31.54 33.67
N ASN A 354 27.50 31.59 32.85
CA ASN A 354 26.12 31.87 33.30
C ASN A 354 26.01 33.11 34.21
N GLY A 355 26.74 34.19 33.92
CA GLY A 355 26.73 35.43 34.69
C GLY A 355 27.51 35.40 36.02
N LYS A 356 28.19 34.30 36.35
CA LYS A 356 29.17 34.25 37.45
C LYS A 356 30.57 34.49 36.88
N TYR A 357 31.35 35.31 37.57
CA TYR A 357 32.69 35.72 37.15
C TYR A 357 33.75 35.20 38.11
N LYS A 358 34.86 34.71 37.58
CA LYS A 358 36.05 34.37 38.37
C LYS A 358 37.30 34.95 37.72
N SER A 359 38.04 35.75 38.48
CA SER A 359 39.23 36.45 38.01
C SER A 359 40.52 35.77 38.48
N TYR A 360 41.50 35.73 37.60
CA TYR A 360 42.82 35.13 37.81
C TYR A 360 43.90 36.18 37.56
N PRO A 361 44.82 36.43 38.50
CA PRO A 361 45.87 37.42 38.30
C PRO A 361 46.81 36.98 37.16
N VAL A 362 47.16 37.93 36.30
CA VAL A 362 48.02 37.68 35.14
C VAL A 362 49.42 38.19 35.44
N GLN A 363 50.43 37.36 35.13
CA GLN A 363 51.83 37.78 35.10
C GLN A 363 52.36 37.69 33.66
N PRO A 364 53.22 38.62 33.23
CA PRO A 364 53.76 38.60 31.87
C PRO A 364 54.47 37.27 31.55
N SER A 365 54.12 36.67 30.42
CA SER A 365 54.74 35.42 29.89
C SER A 365 54.60 34.18 30.79
N THR A 366 53.79 34.24 31.85
CA THR A 366 53.51 33.09 32.72
C THR A 366 52.15 32.50 32.34
N PRO A 367 52.08 31.20 32.01
CA PRO A 367 50.80 30.54 31.80
C PRO A 367 49.94 30.55 33.07
N ILE A 368 48.63 30.73 32.90
CA ILE A 368 47.67 30.76 33.99
C ILE A 368 46.81 29.52 33.91
N ASP A 369 46.76 28.80 35.02
CA ASP A 369 45.97 27.59 35.17
C ASP A 369 44.64 27.94 35.86
N PHE A 370 43.53 27.54 35.24
CA PHE A 370 42.20 27.76 35.80
C PHE A 370 41.25 26.61 35.53
N SER A 371 40.21 26.54 36.35
CA SER A 371 39.21 25.48 36.35
C SER A 371 37.85 26.04 36.01
N VAL A 372 37.21 25.50 34.98
CA VAL A 372 35.85 25.88 34.57
C VAL A 372 34.88 24.79 35.01
N GLN A 373 33.87 25.19 35.78
CA GLN A 373 32.86 24.26 36.27
C GLN A 373 31.91 23.84 35.13
N PRO A 374 31.56 22.56 35.06
CA PRO A 374 30.63 22.07 34.06
C PRO A 374 29.20 22.26 34.56
N GLU A 375 28.64 23.43 34.32
CA GLU A 375 27.19 23.56 34.22
C GLU A 375 26.79 23.42 32.74
N ASN A 376 25.50 23.22 32.45
CA ASN A 376 24.91 23.02 31.10
C ASN A 376 25.11 24.21 30.12
N VAL A 377 26.33 24.74 30.00
CA VAL A 377 26.67 25.94 29.25
C VAL A 377 27.37 25.52 27.97
N SER A 378 26.82 25.95 26.84
CA SER A 378 27.40 25.69 25.52
C SER A 378 28.62 26.57 25.23
N ARG A 379 28.85 27.64 26.01
CA ARG A 379 29.79 28.74 25.73
C ARG A 379 30.30 29.44 27.01
N TYR A 380 31.56 29.85 27.03
CA TYR A 380 32.16 30.68 28.07
C TYR A 380 32.86 31.90 27.48
N ASP A 381 32.86 33.03 28.19
CA ASP A 381 33.51 34.28 27.77
C ASP A 381 34.77 34.55 28.60
N LEU A 382 35.81 35.05 27.92
CA LEU A 382 37.11 35.37 28.51
C LEU A 382 37.41 36.85 28.28
N ILE A 383 37.68 37.55 29.36
CA ILE A 383 37.93 39.00 29.37
C ILE A 383 39.26 39.25 30.05
N ILE A 384 40.15 40.00 29.40
CA ILE A 384 41.41 40.45 29.99
C ILE A 384 41.25 41.91 30.41
N GLU A 385 41.44 42.19 31.69
CA GLU A 385 41.47 43.55 32.24
C GLU A 385 42.92 44.05 32.34
N TRP A 386 43.14 45.25 31.81
CA TRP A 386 44.44 45.90 31.71
C TRP A 386 44.66 46.94 32.82
N SER A 387 45.92 47.32 33.06
CA SER A 387 46.29 48.28 34.11
C SER A 387 45.70 49.69 33.94
N ASP A 388 45.22 50.03 32.75
CA ASP A 388 44.52 51.27 32.43
C ASP A 388 42.98 51.16 32.55
N LYS A 389 42.48 50.03 33.08
CA LYS A 389 41.06 49.66 33.20
C LYS A 389 40.35 49.39 31.87
N THR A 390 41.08 49.25 30.77
CA THR A 390 40.49 48.77 29.51
C THR A 390 40.30 47.25 29.54
N GLN A 391 39.43 46.73 28.66
CA GLN A 391 39.10 45.30 28.60
C GLN A 391 39.25 44.78 27.17
N SER A 392 39.91 43.64 27.02
CA SER A 392 39.99 42.90 25.76
C SER A 392 39.14 41.63 25.86
N ASN A 393 38.13 41.52 25.00
CA ASN A 393 37.21 40.40 24.97
C ASN A 393 37.65 39.36 23.94
N PHE A 394 37.51 38.09 24.30
CA PHE A 394 37.64 36.97 23.38
C PHE A 394 36.27 36.35 23.21
N SER A 395 35.84 36.20 21.95
CA SER A 395 34.55 35.61 21.62
C SER A 395 34.39 34.21 22.25
N ALA A 396 33.13 33.84 22.51
CA ALA A 396 32.79 32.62 23.23
C ALA A 396 33.57 31.37 22.79
N PHE A 397 34.00 30.58 23.77
CA PHE A 397 34.63 29.27 23.54
C PHE A 397 33.68 28.13 23.88
N SER A 398 33.60 27.11 23.01
CA SER A 398 32.68 25.97 23.18
C SER A 398 33.42 24.68 23.56
N GLY A 399 33.09 24.13 24.72
CA GLY A 399 33.67 22.88 25.24
C GLY A 399 35.11 23.05 25.74
N CYS A 400 35.82 21.94 25.94
CA CYS A 400 37.22 21.91 26.42
C CYS A 400 38.18 21.53 25.30
N LYS A 401 37.94 22.05 24.09
CA LYS A 401 38.82 21.84 22.95
C LYS A 401 40.02 22.80 23.05
N PRO A 402 41.20 22.46 22.53
CA PRO A 402 42.30 23.41 22.46
C PRO A 402 41.96 24.57 21.51
N VAL A 403 42.41 25.77 21.86
CA VAL A 403 42.39 26.96 20.98
C VAL A 403 43.80 27.45 20.82
N ASP A 404 44.24 27.57 19.57
CA ASP A 404 45.53 28.17 19.28
C ASP A 404 45.35 29.55 18.65
N ARG A 405 46.19 30.49 19.11
CA ARG A 405 46.37 31.85 18.56
C ARG A 405 45.08 32.63 18.26
N ARG A 406 44.14 32.71 19.20
CA ARG A 406 42.94 33.55 19.04
C ARG A 406 43.27 34.99 19.42
N LYS A 407 42.90 35.96 18.58
CA LYS A 407 43.02 37.39 18.88
C LYS A 407 41.80 37.90 19.65
N SER A 408 42.00 38.89 20.52
CA SER A 408 40.92 39.66 21.12
C SER A 408 40.20 40.52 20.07
N GLU A 409 38.97 40.93 20.35
CA GLU A 409 38.15 41.75 19.45
C GLU A 409 38.79 43.11 19.11
N ASP A 410 39.59 43.65 20.03
CA ASP A 410 40.35 44.90 19.88
C ASP A 410 41.79 44.68 19.39
N GLU A 411 42.16 43.44 19.05
CA GLU A 411 43.49 42.99 18.60
C GLU A 411 44.67 43.31 19.54
N ARG A 412 44.42 43.69 20.79
CA ARG A 412 45.47 44.04 21.77
C ARG A 412 46.23 42.84 22.32
N SER A 413 45.67 41.64 22.21
CA SER A 413 46.32 40.43 22.73
C SER A 413 45.95 39.17 21.97
N THR A 414 46.84 38.17 22.07
CA THR A 414 46.60 36.83 21.57
C THR A 414 46.53 35.84 22.74
N LEU A 415 45.54 34.95 22.68
CA LEU A 415 45.27 33.92 23.68
C LEU A 415 45.50 32.53 23.08
N ARG A 416 46.28 31.72 23.79
CA ARG A 416 46.44 30.29 23.53
C ARG A 416 45.91 29.50 24.73
N LEU A 417 45.09 28.50 24.46
CA LEU A 417 44.38 27.70 25.46
C LEU A 417 44.60 26.22 25.19
N ALA A 418 45.13 25.52 26.20
CA ALA A 418 45.37 24.09 26.15
C ALA A 418 44.76 23.41 27.39
N PRO A 419 44.30 22.16 27.27
CA PRO A 419 43.99 21.36 28.45
C PRO A 419 45.26 21.13 29.28
N LEU A 420 45.12 21.20 30.60
CA LEU A 420 46.12 20.69 31.53
C LEU A 420 46.04 19.16 31.49
N ASN A 421 47.05 18.51 30.91
CA ASN A 421 47.14 17.04 30.84
C ASN A 421 47.20 16.39 32.23
#